data_AF-A0A918RT89-F1
#
_entry.id   AF-A0A918RT89-F1
#
_cell.length_a   1.000
_cell.length_b   1.000
_cell.length_c   1.000
_cell.angle_alpha   90.00
_cell.angle_beta   90.00
_cell.angle_gamma   90.00
#
_symmetry.space_group_name_H-M   'P 1'
#
loop_
_entity.id
_entity.type
_entity.pdbx_description
1 polymer ?
#
loop_
_entity_poly.entity_id
_entity_poly.type
_entity_poly.pdbx_seq_one_letter_code
_entity_poly.pdbx_strand_id
1 'polypeptide(L)'
;MMLGKSLQLQRWYSISTLLMLIALSGCSTSVVVKSDIPSPLVERLPINGAIRYTDEFRNYVYSEEEKKRTLKKLDFTEAQITMFDRIFGSLVTLVPLDEPNRHLVIEPEILDLQYTAPKETKLNQYEIWIKYRIRLVDANDNKIADWIIKGYGKTPTALLGSASSGFNAAANIALRDVGAQLAIGFGRQSKIRALTGVKQVRVRDVAIDSESSAQPAK
;
A
#
# COMPACT_ATOMS: atom_id res chain seq x y z
N MET A 1 -42.86 30.25 -50.62
CA MET A 1 -42.83 29.03 -49.77
C MET A 1 -41.46 28.33 -49.75
N MET A 2 -40.33 29.03 -50.02
CA MET A 2 -38.99 28.42 -50.08
C MET A 2 -38.01 28.85 -48.96
N LEU A 3 -38.29 29.91 -48.21
CA LEU A 3 -37.42 30.38 -47.11
C LEU A 3 -37.47 29.52 -45.83
N GLY A 4 -38.54 28.71 -45.64
CA GLY A 4 -38.71 27.91 -44.42
C GLY A 4 -37.88 26.61 -44.38
N LYS A 5 -37.44 26.09 -45.54
CA LYS A 5 -36.72 24.81 -45.63
C LYS A 5 -35.22 24.96 -45.32
N SER A 6 -34.62 26.12 -45.61
CA SER A 6 -33.20 26.40 -45.33
C SER A 6 -32.92 26.55 -43.84
N LEU A 7 -33.82 27.20 -43.08
CA LEU A 7 -33.71 27.30 -41.61
C LEU A 7 -33.87 25.94 -40.91
N GLN A 8 -34.70 25.05 -41.46
CA GLN A 8 -34.91 23.70 -40.91
C GLN A 8 -33.70 22.78 -41.16
N LEU A 9 -33.09 22.84 -42.35
CA LEU A 9 -31.83 22.12 -42.64
C LEU A 9 -30.68 22.63 -41.77
N GLN A 10 -30.54 23.95 -41.61
CA GLN A 10 -29.47 24.55 -40.80
C GLN A 10 -29.58 24.17 -39.32
N ARG A 11 -30.80 24.10 -38.77
CA ARG A 11 -31.05 23.57 -37.41
C ARG A 11 -30.66 22.11 -37.27
N TRP A 12 -30.90 21.27 -38.28
CA TRP A 12 -30.53 19.86 -38.24
C TRP A 12 -29.01 19.64 -38.27
N TYR A 13 -28.28 20.41 -39.07
CA TYR A 13 -26.82 20.39 -39.08
C TYR A 13 -26.24 20.86 -37.75
N SER A 14 -26.74 21.98 -37.19
CA SER A 14 -26.28 22.46 -35.88
C SER A 14 -26.51 21.46 -34.75
N ILE A 15 -27.65 20.74 -34.74
CA ILE A 15 -27.94 19.69 -33.76
C ILE A 15 -26.99 18.49 -33.96
N SER A 16 -26.72 18.08 -35.20
CA SER A 16 -25.79 16.98 -35.50
C SER A 16 -24.35 17.29 -35.09
N THR A 17 -23.89 18.52 -35.32
CA THR A 17 -22.54 18.96 -34.90
C THR A 17 -22.43 19.05 -33.38
N LEU A 18 -23.49 19.51 -32.70
CA LEU A 18 -23.53 19.56 -31.23
C LEU A 18 -23.53 18.15 -30.61
N LEU A 19 -24.28 17.22 -31.20
CA LEU A 19 -24.32 15.81 -30.77
C LEU A 19 -22.94 15.13 -30.96
N MET A 20 -22.24 15.45 -32.05
CA MET A 20 -20.90 14.94 -32.34
C MET A 20 -19.84 15.53 -31.39
N LEU A 21 -19.96 16.80 -30.97
CA LEU A 21 -19.07 17.38 -29.97
C LEU A 21 -19.28 16.77 -28.56
N ILE A 22 -20.51 16.41 -28.19
CA ILE A 22 -20.79 15.74 -26.91
C ILE A 22 -20.19 14.32 -26.86
N ALA A 23 -20.11 13.66 -28.01
CA ALA A 23 -19.52 12.32 -28.13
C ALA A 23 -17.99 12.29 -27.96
N LEU A 24 -17.30 13.45 -27.94
CA LEU A 24 -15.85 13.54 -27.65
C LEU A 24 -15.53 13.68 -26.15
N SER A 25 -16.51 13.50 -25.25
CA SER A 25 -16.25 13.45 -23.81
C SER A 25 -15.38 12.21 -23.48
N GLY A 26 -14.08 12.44 -23.26
CA GLY A 26 -13.12 11.41 -22.90
C GLY A 26 -13.50 10.74 -21.58
N CYS A 27 -13.50 9.41 -21.57
CA CYS A 27 -13.77 8.62 -20.37
C CYS A 27 -12.63 8.81 -19.36
N SER A 28 -12.86 9.62 -18.31
CA SER A 28 -11.97 9.76 -17.17
C SER A 28 -12.17 8.59 -16.21
N THR A 29 -11.10 7.89 -15.82
CA THR A 29 -11.18 6.76 -14.87
C THR A 29 -10.82 7.24 -13.47
N SER A 30 -11.80 7.23 -12.56
CA SER A 30 -11.59 7.42 -11.12
C SER A 30 -11.87 6.10 -10.39
N VAL A 31 -11.00 5.75 -9.44
CA VAL A 31 -11.05 4.47 -8.74
C VAL A 31 -10.95 4.69 -7.24
N VAL A 32 -11.85 4.05 -6.49
CA VAL A 32 -11.77 3.91 -5.03
C VAL A 32 -11.45 2.45 -4.73
N VAL A 33 -10.37 2.19 -4.01
CA VAL A 33 -9.89 0.83 -3.73
C VAL A 33 -10.63 0.25 -2.53
N LYS A 34 -11.24 -0.93 -2.72
CA LYS A 34 -11.84 -1.72 -1.63
C LYS A 34 -10.84 -2.79 -1.18
N SER A 35 -10.49 -2.79 0.11
CA SER A 35 -9.43 -3.65 0.66
C SER A 35 -9.89 -5.06 0.99
N ASP A 36 -9.10 -6.06 0.61
CA ASP A 36 -9.24 -7.48 1.01
C ASP A 36 -7.91 -8.02 1.57
N ILE A 37 -7.40 -7.36 2.61
CA ILE A 37 -6.10 -7.71 3.21
C ILE A 37 -6.32 -8.63 4.42
N PRO A 38 -5.86 -9.89 4.38
CA PRO A 38 -6.06 -10.83 5.47
C PRO A 38 -5.18 -10.46 6.68
N SER A 39 -5.62 -10.83 7.88
CA SER A 39 -4.77 -10.74 9.07
C SER A 39 -3.66 -11.80 8.99
N PRO A 40 -2.40 -11.43 9.24
CA PRO A 40 -1.29 -12.36 9.20
C PRO A 40 -1.31 -13.29 10.42
N LEU A 41 -0.94 -14.55 10.23
CA LEU A 41 -0.75 -15.50 11.32
C LEU A 41 0.70 -15.43 11.81
N VAL A 42 0.94 -14.62 12.84
CA VAL A 42 2.26 -14.36 13.41
C VAL A 42 2.18 -14.28 14.93
N GLU A 43 3.28 -14.59 15.62
CA GLU A 43 3.40 -14.36 17.06
C GLU A 43 3.48 -12.85 17.33
N ARG A 44 2.60 -12.36 18.22
CA ARG A 44 2.57 -10.96 18.61
C ARG A 44 3.76 -10.65 19.53
N LEU A 45 4.45 -9.56 19.24
CA LEU A 45 5.52 -9.06 20.09
C LEU A 45 4.95 -8.39 21.36
N PRO A 46 5.61 -8.53 22.53
CA PRO A 46 5.19 -7.89 23.78
C PRO A 46 5.54 -6.39 23.78
N ILE A 47 5.03 -5.65 22.80
CA ILE A 47 5.26 -4.22 22.59
C ILE A 47 3.91 -3.52 22.57
N ASN A 48 3.78 -2.44 23.35
CA ASN A 48 2.69 -1.49 23.20
C ASN A 48 3.08 -0.45 22.15
N GLY A 49 2.41 -0.49 21.00
CA GLY A 49 2.65 0.41 19.87
C GLY A 49 1.46 1.31 19.60
N ALA A 50 1.67 2.47 19.01
CA ALA A 50 0.60 3.26 18.39
C ALA A 50 0.94 3.56 16.93
N ILE A 51 -0.07 3.84 16.12
CA ILE A 51 0.12 4.30 14.74
C ILE A 51 -0.25 5.78 14.67
N ARG A 52 0.64 6.59 14.10
CA ARG A 52 0.41 8.01 13.83
C ARG A 52 0.28 8.21 12.33
N TYR A 53 -0.95 8.34 11.86
CA TYR A 53 -1.25 8.74 10.50
C TYR A 53 -1.30 10.28 10.41
N THR A 54 -0.47 10.87 9.55
CA THR A 54 -0.51 12.31 9.26
C THR A 54 -1.75 12.66 8.46
N ASP A 55 -2.12 13.94 8.44
CA ASP A 55 -3.22 14.43 7.60
C ASP A 55 -2.94 14.17 6.12
N GLU A 56 -1.68 14.29 5.69
CA GLU A 56 -1.25 13.96 4.34
C GLU A 56 -1.54 12.49 4.00
N PHE A 57 -1.26 11.57 4.93
CA PHE A 57 -1.54 10.15 4.76
C PHE A 57 -3.05 9.86 4.71
N ARG A 58 -3.83 10.52 5.57
CA ARG A 58 -5.30 10.38 5.68
C ARG A 58 -6.07 11.02 4.53
N ASN A 59 -5.46 11.93 3.79
CA ASN A 59 -6.10 12.62 2.67
C ASN A 59 -5.38 12.35 1.34
N TYR A 60 -4.48 11.36 1.31
CA TYR A 60 -3.72 11.05 0.10
C TYR A 60 -4.64 10.49 -0.98
N VAL A 61 -4.73 11.24 -2.08
CA VAL A 61 -5.37 10.77 -3.31
C VAL A 61 -4.40 11.00 -4.45
N TYR A 62 -4.05 9.92 -5.15
CA TYR A 62 -3.27 10.05 -6.37
C TYR A 62 -4.10 10.73 -7.45
N SER A 63 -3.52 11.72 -8.11
CA SER A 63 -4.10 12.45 -9.23
C SER A 63 -3.10 12.50 -10.38
N GLU A 64 -3.59 12.30 -11.59
CA GLU A 64 -2.79 12.31 -12.82
C GLU A 64 -3.22 13.48 -13.71
N GLU A 65 -2.26 14.32 -14.05
CA GLU A 65 -2.49 15.54 -14.83
C GLU A 65 -2.38 15.30 -16.34
N GLU A 66 -1.64 14.27 -16.75
CA GLU A 66 -1.43 13.97 -18.15
C GLU A 66 -2.72 13.50 -18.83
N LYS A 67 -3.11 14.16 -19.93
CA LYS A 67 -4.37 13.85 -20.63
C LYS A 67 -4.42 12.42 -21.20
N LYS A 68 -3.29 11.89 -21.67
CA LYS A 68 -3.22 10.58 -22.35
C LYS A 68 -3.27 9.39 -21.41
N ARG A 69 -3.03 9.64 -20.12
CA ARG A 69 -2.90 8.62 -19.08
C ARG A 69 -4.27 8.08 -18.65
N THR A 70 -4.36 6.77 -18.43
CA THR A 70 -5.65 6.05 -18.32
C THR A 70 -6.34 6.30 -16.98
N LEU A 71 -5.57 6.32 -15.89
CA LEU A 71 -6.05 6.60 -14.54
C LEU A 71 -5.96 8.11 -14.30
N LYS A 72 -7.06 8.73 -13.87
CA LYS A 72 -7.06 10.16 -13.51
C LYS A 72 -6.98 10.38 -12.02
N LYS A 73 -7.63 9.50 -11.25
CA LYS A 73 -7.68 9.59 -9.80
C LYS A 73 -7.72 8.19 -9.19
N LEU A 74 -6.89 7.96 -8.19
CA LEU A 74 -6.90 6.74 -7.38
C LEU A 74 -6.92 7.10 -5.91
N ASP A 75 -8.03 6.77 -5.27
CA ASP A 75 -8.21 6.84 -3.83
C ASP A 75 -8.07 5.43 -3.25
N PHE A 76 -7.05 5.24 -2.43
CA PHE A 76 -6.80 3.99 -1.70
C PHE A 76 -6.59 4.25 -0.21
N THR A 77 -7.01 5.40 0.30
CA THR A 77 -6.78 5.85 1.67
C THR A 77 -7.34 4.86 2.70
N GLU A 78 -8.62 4.50 2.55
CA GLU A 78 -9.27 3.53 3.44
C GLU A 78 -8.54 2.18 3.40
N ALA A 79 -8.13 1.75 2.20
CA ALA A 79 -7.50 0.46 1.99
C ALA A 79 -6.12 0.35 2.65
N GLN A 80 -5.29 1.40 2.55
CA GLN A 80 -3.97 1.43 3.18
C GLN A 80 -4.05 1.59 4.71
N ILE A 81 -4.99 2.38 5.24
CA ILE A 81 -5.18 2.50 6.70
C ILE A 81 -5.59 1.14 7.25
N THR A 82 -6.57 0.50 6.62
CA THR A 82 -7.02 -0.85 7.00
C THR A 82 -5.88 -1.86 6.95
N MET A 83 -5.01 -1.78 5.93
CA MET A 83 -3.80 -2.61 5.82
C MET A 83 -2.91 -2.44 7.05
N PHE A 84 -2.49 -1.20 7.33
CA PHE A 84 -1.56 -0.90 8.41
C PHE A 84 -2.13 -1.26 9.78
N ASP A 85 -3.41 -0.93 10.04
CA ASP A 85 -4.09 -1.28 11.29
C ASP A 85 -4.14 -2.79 11.51
N ARG A 86 -4.51 -3.56 10.48
CA ARG A 86 -4.58 -5.03 10.58
C ARG A 86 -3.22 -5.66 10.79
N ILE A 87 -2.22 -5.24 10.00
CA ILE A 87 -0.87 -5.82 10.06
C ILE A 87 -0.23 -5.49 11.41
N PHE A 88 -0.20 -4.22 11.82
CA PHE A 88 0.43 -3.85 13.08
C PHE A 88 -0.36 -4.30 14.31
N GLY A 89 -1.70 -4.35 14.25
CA GLY A 89 -2.52 -4.93 15.33
C GLY A 89 -2.32 -6.44 15.53
N SER A 90 -1.80 -7.12 14.50
CA SER A 90 -1.39 -8.52 14.62
C SER A 90 0.03 -8.65 15.19
N LEU A 91 0.91 -7.69 14.90
CA LEU A 91 2.33 -7.72 15.29
C LEU A 91 2.61 -7.17 16.70
N VAL A 92 1.83 -6.20 17.18
CA VAL A 92 2.00 -5.53 18.48
C VAL A 92 0.64 -5.28 19.13
N THR A 93 0.63 -4.91 20.41
CA THR A 93 -0.58 -4.40 21.07
C THR A 93 -0.74 -2.93 20.69
N LEU A 94 -1.76 -2.61 19.90
CA LEU A 94 -2.07 -1.23 19.55
C LEU A 94 -2.74 -0.50 20.73
N VAL A 95 -2.20 0.64 21.11
CA VAL A 95 -2.68 1.53 22.17
C VAL A 95 -2.85 2.97 21.64
N PRO A 96 -3.62 3.84 22.32
CA PRO A 96 -3.71 5.26 21.96
C PRO A 96 -2.36 6.00 21.94
N LEU A 97 -2.29 7.11 21.19
CA LEU A 97 -1.08 7.94 21.07
C LEU A 97 -0.72 8.72 22.35
N ASP A 98 -1.64 8.82 23.29
CA ASP A 98 -1.44 9.44 24.61
C ASP A 98 -1.19 8.42 25.73
N GLU A 99 -1.18 7.12 25.40
CA GLU A 99 -0.91 6.06 26.38
C GLU A 99 0.51 6.20 26.97
N PRO A 100 0.66 6.32 28.30
CA PRO A 100 1.95 6.55 28.95
C PRO A 100 2.93 5.37 28.82
N ASN A 101 2.41 4.14 28.73
CA ASN A 101 3.22 2.92 28.61
C ASN A 101 3.43 2.46 27.17
N ARG A 102 3.38 3.39 26.21
CA ARG A 102 3.70 3.08 24.80
C ARG A 102 5.20 3.03 24.59
N HIS A 103 5.68 1.98 23.93
CA HIS A 103 7.09 1.78 23.63
C HIS A 103 7.47 2.27 22.21
N LEU A 104 6.50 2.34 21.31
CA LEU A 104 6.73 2.55 19.88
C LEU A 104 5.60 3.37 19.24
N VAL A 105 5.96 4.34 18.41
CA VAL A 105 5.06 5.00 17.45
C VAL A 105 5.49 4.61 16.04
N ILE A 106 4.53 4.18 15.24
CA ILE A 106 4.69 3.80 13.84
C ILE A 106 4.11 4.92 12.97
N GLU A 107 4.91 5.47 12.08
CA GLU A 107 4.50 6.55 11.18
C GLU A 107 4.69 6.11 9.72
N PRO A 108 3.63 5.66 9.05
CA PRO A 108 3.68 5.40 7.63
C PRO A 108 3.58 6.72 6.84
N GLU A 109 4.39 6.82 5.79
CA GLU A 109 4.43 7.95 4.86
C GLU A 109 4.44 7.39 3.43
N ILE A 110 3.62 7.94 2.55
CA ILE A 110 3.66 7.62 1.12
C ILE A 110 4.75 8.47 0.49
N LEU A 111 5.72 7.83 -0.14
CA LEU A 111 6.79 8.51 -0.87
C LEU A 111 6.50 8.66 -2.35
N ASP A 112 5.86 7.65 -2.96
CA ASP A 112 5.62 7.63 -4.39
C ASP A 112 4.52 6.62 -4.75
N LEU A 113 3.78 6.91 -5.82
CA LEU A 113 2.86 5.99 -6.46
C LEU A 113 3.03 6.06 -7.98
N GLN A 114 3.26 4.90 -8.58
CA GLN A 114 3.34 4.77 -10.03
C GLN A 114 2.35 3.70 -10.49
N TYR A 115 1.89 3.84 -11.73
CA TYR A 115 1.03 2.85 -12.34
C TYR A 115 1.33 2.68 -13.82
N THR A 116 0.87 1.55 -14.34
CA THR A 116 0.90 1.24 -15.76
C THR A 116 -0.40 0.55 -16.17
N ALA A 117 -0.94 0.94 -17.32
CA ALA A 117 -2.18 0.39 -17.86
C ALA A 117 -1.93 -0.38 -19.18
N PRO A 118 -2.84 -1.30 -19.58
CA PRO A 118 -2.73 -2.01 -20.85
C PRO A 118 -2.65 -1.10 -22.08
N LYS A 119 -3.33 0.06 -22.05
CA LYS A 119 -3.28 1.03 -23.16
C LYS A 119 -1.94 1.75 -23.29
N GLU A 120 -1.09 1.68 -22.27
CA GLU A 120 0.19 2.37 -22.16
C GLU A 120 1.37 1.40 -22.40
N THR A 121 1.10 0.09 -22.46
CA THR A 121 2.10 -0.94 -22.72
C THR A 121 1.64 -1.89 -23.81
N LYS A 122 2.51 -2.84 -24.18
CA LYS A 122 2.14 -3.99 -25.02
C LYS A 122 1.71 -5.21 -24.18
N LEU A 123 1.53 -5.02 -22.88
CA LEU A 123 1.18 -6.07 -21.95
C LEU A 123 -0.27 -5.89 -21.53
N ASN A 124 -1.06 -6.97 -21.55
CA ASN A 124 -2.45 -6.92 -21.16
C ASN A 124 -2.57 -7.01 -19.62
N GLN A 125 -2.02 -6.05 -18.88
CA GLN A 125 -2.04 -6.05 -17.41
C GLN A 125 -2.07 -4.63 -16.83
N TYR A 126 -2.67 -4.50 -15.66
CA TYR A 126 -2.58 -3.32 -14.81
C TYR A 126 -1.50 -3.53 -13.77
N GLU A 127 -0.69 -2.51 -13.52
CA GLU A 127 0.37 -2.53 -12.54
C GLU A 127 0.32 -1.29 -11.66
N ILE A 128 0.58 -1.47 -10.36
CA ILE A 128 0.73 -0.39 -9.38
C ILE A 128 1.97 -0.66 -8.54
N TRP A 129 2.76 0.39 -8.35
CA TRP A 129 3.87 0.44 -7.40
C TRP A 129 3.56 1.50 -6.37
N ILE A 130 3.69 1.16 -5.09
CA ILE A 130 3.55 2.11 -3.99
C ILE A 130 4.82 2.05 -3.15
N LYS A 131 5.43 3.20 -2.91
CA LYS A 131 6.62 3.32 -2.07
C LYS A 131 6.23 3.98 -0.77
N TYR A 132 6.50 3.30 0.33
CA TYR A 132 6.30 3.83 1.68
C TYR A 132 7.63 4.05 2.38
N ARG A 133 7.66 5.05 3.27
CA ARG A 133 8.61 5.11 4.39
C ARG A 133 7.84 4.76 5.66
N ILE A 134 8.41 3.87 6.46
CA ILE A 134 7.90 3.52 7.79
C ILE A 134 8.91 4.05 8.79
N ARG A 135 8.57 5.16 9.46
CA ARG A 135 9.36 5.69 10.58
C ARG A 135 8.87 5.07 11.88
N LEU A 136 9.84 4.71 12.72
CA LEU A 136 9.61 4.13 14.02
C LEU A 136 10.29 5.03 15.05
N VAL A 137 9.53 5.57 15.99
CA VAL A 137 10.04 6.44 17.05
C VAL A 137 9.60 5.94 18.43
N ASP A 138 10.32 6.31 19.47
CA ASP A 138 9.93 6.00 20.86
C ASP A 138 8.86 6.97 21.37
N ALA A 139 8.50 6.87 22.66
CA ALA A 139 7.52 7.76 23.30
C ALA A 139 7.95 9.25 23.33
N ASN A 140 9.24 9.54 23.16
CA ASN A 140 9.83 10.88 23.18
C ASN A 140 10.18 11.37 21.76
N ASP A 141 9.62 10.75 20.72
CA ASP A 141 9.90 11.02 19.30
C ASP A 141 11.37 10.78 18.87
N ASN A 142 12.17 10.03 19.64
CA ASN A 142 13.51 9.65 19.20
C ASN A 142 13.43 8.53 18.15
N LYS A 143 14.22 8.66 17.08
CA LYS A 143 14.26 7.67 15.99
C LYS A 143 14.79 6.31 16.45
N ILE A 144 13.96 5.28 16.27
CA ILE A 144 14.31 3.86 16.47
C ILE A 144 14.80 3.25 15.15
N ALA A 145 13.99 3.41 14.09
CA ALA A 145 14.26 2.86 12.78
C ALA A 145 13.52 3.65 11.68
N ASP A 146 13.96 3.45 10.44
CA ASP A 146 13.42 4.10 9.24
C ASP A 146 13.62 3.14 8.07
N TRP A 147 12.51 2.67 7.52
CA TRP A 147 12.51 1.60 6.53
C TRP A 147 11.68 1.99 5.31
N ILE A 148 12.30 1.90 4.13
CA ILE A 148 11.61 2.04 2.85
C ILE A 148 11.09 0.68 2.38
N ILE A 149 9.80 0.62 2.09
CA ILE A 149 9.13 -0.55 1.53
C ILE A 149 8.53 -0.19 0.17
N LYS A 150 8.55 -1.15 -0.76
CA LYS A 150 7.87 -1.03 -2.04
C LYS A 150 6.86 -2.16 -2.15
N GLY A 151 5.60 -1.80 -2.37
CA GLY A 151 4.56 -2.73 -2.78
C GLY A 151 4.45 -2.77 -4.28
N TYR A 152 4.37 -3.97 -4.85
CA TYR A 152 4.10 -4.17 -6.27
C TYR A 152 2.88 -5.06 -6.48
N GLY A 153 1.96 -4.59 -7.32
CA GLY A 153 0.78 -5.33 -7.69
C GLY A 153 0.58 -5.36 -9.18
N LYS A 154 0.36 -6.56 -9.72
CA LYS A 154 0.05 -6.79 -11.14
C LYS A 154 -1.16 -7.70 -11.30
N THR A 155 -2.04 -7.40 -12.25
CA THR A 155 -3.12 -8.31 -12.62
C THR A 155 -2.60 -9.41 -13.55
N PRO A 156 -3.01 -10.70 -13.41
CA PRO A 156 -2.56 -11.79 -14.28
C PRO A 156 -2.84 -11.57 -15.78
N THR A 157 -3.95 -10.92 -16.09
CA THR A 157 -4.35 -10.43 -17.41
C THR A 157 -5.38 -9.32 -17.16
N ALA A 158 -5.53 -8.35 -18.07
CA ALA A 158 -6.67 -7.44 -18.04
C ALA A 158 -7.91 -8.30 -18.28
N LEU A 159 -8.56 -8.69 -17.19
CA LEU A 159 -9.78 -9.46 -17.20
C LEU A 159 -10.82 -8.74 -18.08
N LEU A 160 -11.81 -9.49 -18.59
CA LEU A 160 -13.01 -8.88 -19.16
C LEU A 160 -13.68 -8.05 -18.04
N GLY A 161 -13.35 -6.76 -17.97
CA GLY A 161 -13.62 -5.92 -16.82
C GLY A 161 -13.24 -4.47 -17.10
N SER A 162 -13.72 -3.55 -16.26
CA SER A 162 -13.42 -2.13 -16.40
C SER A 162 -11.99 -1.81 -15.98
N ALA A 163 -11.43 -0.71 -16.51
CA ALA A 163 -10.14 -0.20 -16.05
C ALA A 163 -10.11 0.03 -14.53
N SER A 164 -11.23 0.51 -13.96
CA SER A 164 -11.37 0.67 -12.52
C SER A 164 -11.20 -0.64 -11.76
N SER A 165 -11.77 -1.74 -12.26
CA SER A 165 -11.62 -3.05 -11.63
C SER A 165 -10.17 -3.57 -11.69
N GLY A 166 -9.48 -3.32 -12.81
CA GLY A 166 -8.07 -3.65 -12.99
C GLY A 166 -7.15 -2.90 -12.03
N PHE A 167 -7.32 -1.58 -11.91
CA PHE A 167 -6.56 -0.78 -10.94
C PHE A 167 -6.88 -1.14 -9.50
N ASN A 168 -8.15 -1.39 -9.15
CA ASN A 168 -8.52 -1.86 -7.81
C ASN A 168 -7.84 -3.20 -7.47
N ALA A 169 -7.77 -4.14 -8.42
CA ALA A 169 -7.10 -5.42 -8.22
C ALA A 169 -5.58 -5.25 -8.06
N ALA A 170 -4.93 -4.47 -8.93
CA ALA A 170 -3.50 -4.19 -8.82
C ALA A 170 -3.15 -3.50 -7.50
N ALA A 171 -3.94 -2.52 -7.06
CA ALA A 171 -3.73 -1.82 -5.79
C ALA A 171 -3.84 -2.77 -4.59
N ASN A 172 -4.85 -3.65 -4.59
CA ASN A 172 -4.99 -4.67 -3.54
C ASN A 172 -3.80 -5.62 -3.49
N ILE A 173 -3.28 -6.07 -4.64
CA ILE A 173 -2.10 -6.94 -4.69
C ILE A 173 -0.87 -6.18 -4.15
N ALA A 174 -0.67 -4.92 -4.53
CA ALA A 174 0.42 -4.09 -4.02
C ALA A 174 0.35 -3.89 -2.50
N LEU A 175 -0.84 -3.61 -1.96
CA LEU A 175 -1.03 -3.46 -0.50
C LEU A 175 -0.84 -4.79 0.24
N ARG A 176 -1.26 -5.92 -0.34
CA ARG A 176 -1.00 -7.26 0.21
C ARG A 176 0.49 -7.58 0.25
N ASP A 177 1.24 -7.20 -0.79
CA ASP A 177 2.70 -7.34 -0.84
C ASP A 177 3.37 -6.52 0.28
N VAL A 178 2.99 -5.26 0.47
CA VAL A 178 3.46 -4.45 1.61
C VAL A 178 3.14 -5.12 2.95
N GLY A 179 1.90 -5.56 3.14
CA GLY A 179 1.47 -6.24 4.36
C GLY A 179 2.28 -7.50 4.66
N ALA A 180 2.56 -8.32 3.64
CA ALA A 180 3.40 -9.51 3.78
C ALA A 180 4.84 -9.15 4.16
N GLN A 181 5.44 -8.15 3.50
CA GLN A 181 6.79 -7.67 3.82
C GLN A 181 6.87 -7.16 5.27
N LEU A 182 5.89 -6.39 5.72
CA LEU A 182 5.79 -5.92 7.10
C LEU A 182 5.66 -7.07 8.10
N ALA A 183 4.73 -8.01 7.85
CA ALA A 183 4.49 -9.16 8.73
C ALA A 183 5.75 -10.02 8.91
N ILE A 184 6.54 -10.20 7.86
CA ILE A 184 7.77 -11.01 7.88
C ILE A 184 8.96 -10.21 8.44
N GLY A 185 9.08 -8.94 8.08
CA GLY A 185 10.27 -8.13 8.31
C GLY A 185 10.29 -7.39 9.64
N PHE A 186 9.14 -6.98 10.17
CA PHE A 186 9.05 -6.08 11.33
C PHE A 186 9.78 -6.62 12.57
N GLY A 187 9.42 -7.84 13.02
CA GLY A 187 10.03 -8.46 14.20
C GLY A 187 11.50 -8.88 14.00
N ARG A 188 12.00 -8.90 12.75
CA ARG A 188 13.39 -9.24 12.44
C ARG A 188 14.33 -8.03 12.55
N GLN A 189 13.80 -6.81 12.61
CA GLN A 189 14.62 -5.63 12.76
C GLN A 189 15.32 -5.62 14.12
N SER A 190 16.66 -5.49 14.12
CA SER A 190 17.46 -5.50 15.36
C SER A 190 17.02 -4.45 16.38
N LYS A 191 16.61 -3.28 15.89
CA LYS A 191 16.09 -2.17 16.71
C LYS A 191 14.75 -2.50 17.39
N ILE A 192 13.83 -3.17 16.68
CA ILE A 192 12.56 -3.64 17.27
C ILE A 192 12.81 -4.72 18.31
N ARG A 193 13.73 -5.65 18.04
CA ARG A 193 14.09 -6.71 18.99
C ARG A 193 14.69 -6.15 20.28
N ALA A 194 15.45 -5.06 20.20
CA ALA A 194 15.99 -4.39 21.39
C ALA A 194 14.89 -3.86 22.33
N LEU A 195 13.73 -3.46 21.79
CA LEU A 195 12.57 -3.01 22.60
C LEU A 195 11.94 -4.13 23.42
N THR A 196 12.03 -5.37 22.94
CA THR A 196 11.45 -6.54 23.63
C THR A 196 12.30 -7.06 24.79
N GLY A 197 13.50 -6.50 25.02
CA GLY A 197 14.40 -6.94 26.11
C GLY A 197 14.98 -8.35 25.96
N VAL A 198 14.72 -9.05 24.85
CA VAL A 198 15.22 -10.42 24.63
C VAL A 198 16.72 -10.38 24.28
N LYS A 199 17.58 -10.51 25.31
CA LYS A 199 18.98 -10.94 25.15
C LYS A 199 18.98 -12.27 24.41
N GLN A 200 19.57 -12.31 23.23
CA GLN A 200 19.86 -13.57 22.56
C GLN A 200 20.86 -14.34 23.40
N VAL A 201 20.46 -15.51 23.90
CA VAL A 201 21.42 -16.55 24.28
C VAL A 201 22.23 -16.86 23.03
N ARG A 202 23.49 -16.48 23.04
CA ARG A 202 24.43 -16.73 21.94
C ARG A 202 24.67 -18.23 21.91
N VAL A 203 24.25 -18.91 20.84
CA VAL A 203 24.41 -20.37 20.63
C VAL A 203 25.89 -20.82 20.50
N ARG A 204 26.86 -19.99 20.90
CA ARG A 204 28.29 -20.36 20.86
C ARG A 204 28.80 -21.05 22.11
N ASP A 205 28.04 -21.07 23.21
CA ASP A 205 28.57 -21.54 24.50
C ASP A 205 28.12 -22.97 24.88
N VAL A 206 27.40 -23.68 23.99
CA VAL A 206 26.91 -25.06 24.26
C VAL A 206 27.87 -26.14 23.73
N ALA A 207 28.91 -25.77 22.98
CA ALA A 207 29.75 -26.73 22.25
C ALA A 207 31.13 -27.04 22.90
N ILE A 208 31.34 -26.74 24.20
CA ILE A 208 32.65 -27.02 24.84
C ILE A 208 32.56 -28.04 26.00
N ASP A 209 31.37 -28.37 26.50
CA ASP A 209 31.25 -29.29 27.66
C ASP A 209 31.15 -30.79 27.28
N SER A 210 31.10 -31.15 25.99
CA SER A 210 30.98 -32.56 25.57
C SER A 210 32.30 -33.28 25.31
N GLU A 211 33.46 -32.63 25.44
CA GLU A 211 34.76 -33.21 25.05
C GLU A 211 35.75 -33.42 26.22
N SER A 212 35.24 -33.51 27.46
CA SER A 212 36.05 -33.75 28.67
C SER A 212 35.67 -35.03 29.44
N SER A 213 35.25 -36.10 28.74
CA SER A 213 34.98 -37.39 29.41
C SER A 213 35.54 -38.65 28.71
N ALA A 214 36.49 -38.51 27.79
CA ALA A 214 37.21 -39.66 27.25
C ALA A 214 38.62 -39.74 27.86
N GLN A 215 38.74 -40.48 28.96
CA GLN A 215 40.02 -40.89 29.55
C GLN A 215 40.27 -42.39 29.21
N PRO A 216 41.50 -42.79 28.85
CA PRO A 216 41.75 -44.10 28.25
C PRO A 216 41.82 -45.20 29.31
N ALA A 217 41.23 -46.36 29.01
CA ALA A 217 41.41 -47.58 29.78
C ALA A 217 42.27 -48.58 28.98
N LYS A 218 43.48 -48.80 29.51
CA LYS A 218 44.45 -49.89 29.31
C LYS A 218 44.64 -50.52 27.92
#